data_AF-A0A9P0PVT5-F1
#
_entry.id   AF-A0A9P0PVT5-F1
#
_cell.length_a   1.000
_cell.length_b   1.000
_cell.length_c   1.000
_cell.angle_alpha   90.00
_cell.angle_beta   90.00
_cell.angle_gamma   90.00
#
_symmetry.space_group_name_H-M   'P 1'
#
loop_
_entity.id
_entity.type
_entity.pdbx_description
1 polymer ?
#
loop_
_entity_poly.entity_id
_entity_poly.type
_entity_poly.pdbx_seq_one_letter_code
_entity_poly.pdbx_strand_id
1 'polypeptide(L)'
;MTYDNMYLKRHSRSFANGFYRSTKSQVIAETNAGLGLITTELLEKGVDLIRLYEMCSDFRRELKEFGDVYPGRVELFTKDIFHLYRYAFIDKQDNGNRVEALLQGVSKRNWSDEPVMTIIGTMCNLYFLKYLIKSLVLQTGPTLYGRIKLFALMRPRDYAVLSATPKDNRVAYSAWAVLFNLFLDYDVLYEFPRKMFFPWDSKLKKTSYPNNYEVDKMYLVHINFKNELPVPINQLLPLYYFIKQFYGRGTPQIIPTVEKWVPDSGLNVLLPKTKHFDYYCPMGIFTTFRELKPHQILFVFKEMVNHPAYPGSPFRDMVENEMAKSETIETCLAEATFEKTVRGDLKEKLNND
;
A
#
# COMPACT_ATOMS: atom_id res chain seq x y z
N MET A 1 -36.30 0.82 6.31
CA MET A 1 -35.49 1.62 5.35
C MET A 1 -35.20 3.05 5.83
N THR A 2 -36.03 3.69 6.65
CA THR A 2 -35.83 5.10 7.09
C THR A 2 -34.80 5.27 8.22
N TYR A 3 -34.72 4.35 9.19
CA TYR A 3 -33.73 4.43 10.29
C TYR A 3 -32.29 4.16 9.82
N ASP A 4 -32.08 3.18 8.93
CA ASP A 4 -30.75 2.85 8.39
C ASP A 4 -30.18 3.98 7.51
N ASN A 5 -31.03 4.68 6.75
CA ASN A 5 -30.62 5.79 5.89
C ASN A 5 -30.13 6.99 6.71
N MET A 6 -30.76 7.28 7.86
CA MET A 6 -30.35 8.35 8.75
C MET A 6 -29.01 8.04 9.44
N TYR A 7 -28.77 6.76 9.76
CA TYR A 7 -27.51 6.28 10.33
C TYR A 7 -26.35 6.38 9.31
N LEU A 8 -26.58 5.90 8.08
CA LEU A 8 -25.60 5.97 6.99
C LEU A 8 -25.26 7.43 6.63
N LYS A 9 -26.25 8.33 6.62
CA LYS A 9 -26.05 9.77 6.36
C LYS A 9 -25.25 10.49 7.45
N ARG A 10 -25.43 10.13 8.72
CA ARG A 10 -24.61 10.66 9.82
C ARG A 10 -23.15 10.21 9.72
N HIS A 11 -22.91 8.99 9.25
CA HIS A 11 -21.57 8.48 9.06
C HIS A 11 -20.90 9.11 7.84
N SER A 12 -21.57 9.24 6.68
CA SER A 12 -21.03 9.94 5.51
C SER A 12 -20.61 11.38 5.82
N ARG A 13 -21.35 12.08 6.69
CA ARG A 13 -20.93 13.38 7.25
C ARG A 13 -19.61 13.33 8.01
N SER A 14 -19.40 12.29 8.81
CA SER A 14 -18.16 12.11 9.56
C SER A 14 -16.97 11.84 8.62
N PHE A 15 -17.18 11.06 7.55
CA PHE A 15 -16.20 10.90 6.46
C PHE A 15 -15.87 12.23 5.79
N ALA A 16 -16.90 12.98 5.38
CA ALA A 16 -16.73 14.23 4.67
C ALA A 16 -16.12 15.35 5.53
N ASN A 17 -16.36 15.34 6.85
CA ASN A 17 -15.77 16.30 7.80
C ASN A 17 -14.25 16.10 7.97
N GLY A 18 -13.76 14.86 7.97
CA GLY A 18 -12.31 14.59 8.03
C GLY A 18 -11.55 15.05 6.78
N PHE A 19 -12.27 15.24 5.67
CA PHE A 19 -11.72 15.46 4.34
C PHE A 19 -11.63 16.94 3.91
N TYR A 20 -12.60 17.77 4.31
CA TYR A 20 -12.83 19.11 3.72
C TYR A 20 -11.67 20.13 3.86
N ARG A 21 -10.66 19.86 4.69
CA ARG A 21 -9.60 20.83 4.98
C ARG A 21 -8.46 20.93 3.94
N SER A 22 -8.40 20.11 2.88
CA SER A 22 -7.12 19.92 2.13
C SER A 22 -7.19 19.88 0.58
N THR A 23 -8.31 20.16 -0.09
CA THR A 23 -8.52 19.62 -1.46
C THR A 23 -8.61 20.60 -2.63
N LYS A 24 -8.34 21.89 -2.44
CA LYS A 24 -8.59 22.95 -3.45
C LYS A 24 -7.88 22.83 -4.82
N SER A 25 -7.14 21.75 -5.08
CA SER A 25 -6.52 21.50 -6.39
C SER A 25 -6.34 20.02 -6.72
N GLN A 26 -6.94 19.10 -5.96
CA GLN A 26 -6.68 17.67 -6.11
C GLN A 26 -7.82 16.98 -6.83
N VAL A 27 -7.53 15.94 -7.61
CA VAL A 27 -8.58 15.07 -8.14
C VAL A 27 -9.16 14.26 -6.98
N ILE A 28 -10.47 14.37 -6.77
CA ILE A 28 -11.18 13.62 -5.75
C ILE A 28 -11.85 12.42 -6.40
N ALA A 29 -11.48 11.23 -5.94
CA ALA A 29 -11.98 9.97 -6.45
C ALA A 29 -12.69 9.20 -5.34
N GLU A 30 -13.91 8.77 -5.59
CA GLU A 30 -14.62 7.81 -4.76
C GLU A 30 -14.72 6.47 -5.50
N THR A 31 -14.27 5.39 -4.87
CA THR A 31 -14.31 4.04 -5.45
C THR A 31 -15.27 3.13 -4.71
N ASN A 32 -16.02 2.35 -5.50
CA ASN A 32 -17.18 1.58 -5.06
C ASN A 32 -18.20 2.51 -4.36
N ALA A 33 -18.59 3.58 -5.06
CA ALA A 33 -19.44 4.66 -4.54
C ALA A 33 -20.84 4.18 -4.09
N GLY A 34 -21.31 3.04 -4.61
CA GLY A 34 -22.60 2.47 -4.25
C GLY A 34 -23.74 3.47 -4.51
N LEU A 35 -24.50 3.78 -3.45
CA LEU A 35 -25.61 4.74 -3.50
C LEU A 35 -25.16 6.22 -3.55
N GLY A 36 -23.86 6.52 -3.58
CA GLY A 36 -23.35 7.90 -3.66
C GLY A 36 -23.57 8.74 -2.40
N LEU A 37 -23.67 8.10 -1.23
CA LEU A 37 -23.92 8.80 0.04
C LEU A 37 -22.74 9.69 0.46
N ILE A 38 -21.51 9.25 0.24
CA ILE A 38 -20.31 10.05 0.49
C ILE A 38 -20.21 11.14 -0.56
N THR A 39 -20.42 10.79 -1.84
CA THR A 39 -20.48 11.74 -2.96
C THR A 39 -21.40 12.91 -2.67
N THR A 40 -22.63 12.64 -2.21
CA THR A 40 -23.64 13.66 -1.92
C THR A 40 -23.14 14.63 -0.85
N GLU A 41 -22.62 14.12 0.27
CA GLU A 41 -22.10 14.98 1.34
C GLU A 41 -20.87 15.80 0.91
N LEU A 42 -20.01 15.26 0.04
CA LEU A 42 -18.87 15.99 -0.50
C LEU A 42 -19.31 17.11 -1.46
N LEU A 43 -20.28 16.85 -2.34
CA LEU A 43 -20.83 17.86 -3.26
C LEU A 43 -21.59 18.96 -2.51
N GLU A 44 -22.39 18.61 -1.49
CA GLU A 44 -23.09 19.55 -0.62
C GLU A 44 -22.12 20.45 0.16
N LYS A 45 -20.93 19.96 0.49
CA LYS A 45 -19.84 20.75 1.12
C LYS A 45 -19.07 21.64 0.15
N GLY A 46 -19.35 21.57 -1.15
CA GLY A 46 -18.73 22.43 -2.16
C GLY A 46 -17.45 21.87 -2.79
N VAL A 47 -17.29 20.55 -2.87
CA VAL A 47 -16.25 19.95 -3.72
C VAL A 47 -16.61 20.17 -5.19
N ASP A 48 -15.71 20.75 -5.98
CA ASP A 48 -16.01 21.16 -7.35
C ASP A 48 -16.33 19.99 -8.29
N LEU A 49 -15.47 18.96 -8.29
CA LEU A 49 -15.57 17.79 -9.16
C LEU A 49 -15.21 16.50 -8.41
N ILE A 50 -16.04 15.47 -8.55
CA ILE A 50 -15.81 14.15 -7.97
C ILE A 50 -15.83 13.08 -9.07
N ARG A 51 -14.81 12.23 -9.09
CA ARG A 51 -14.74 11.03 -9.94
C ARG A 51 -15.29 9.84 -9.20
N LEU A 52 -16.32 9.22 -9.76
CA LEU A 52 -16.97 8.03 -9.22
C LEU A 52 -16.50 6.81 -9.98
N TYR A 53 -15.99 5.82 -9.27
CA TYR A 53 -15.55 4.55 -9.81
C TYR A 53 -16.51 3.47 -9.30
N GLU A 54 -17.42 2.97 -10.14
CA GLU A 54 -18.44 2.00 -9.73
C GLU A 54 -18.54 0.84 -10.74
N MET A 55 -18.40 -0.39 -10.25
CA MET A 55 -18.43 -1.59 -11.08
C MET A 55 -19.85 -2.16 -11.21
N CYS A 56 -20.68 -2.02 -10.17
CA CYS A 56 -22.05 -2.54 -10.16
C CYS A 56 -22.93 -1.77 -11.15
N SER A 57 -23.63 -2.47 -12.04
CA SER A 57 -24.55 -1.84 -12.98
C SER A 57 -25.73 -1.17 -12.30
N ASP A 58 -26.23 -1.74 -11.21
CA ASP A 58 -27.44 -1.26 -10.54
C ASP A 58 -27.17 0.09 -9.87
N PHE A 59 -26.08 0.19 -9.10
CA PHE A 59 -25.64 1.47 -8.53
C PHE A 59 -25.30 2.51 -9.61
N ARG A 60 -24.69 2.09 -10.73
CA ARG A 60 -24.44 3.02 -11.85
C ARG A 60 -25.70 3.62 -12.45
N ARG A 61 -26.86 2.96 -12.37
CA ARG A 61 -28.11 3.55 -12.88
C ARG A 61 -28.50 4.76 -12.04
N GLU A 62 -28.44 4.62 -10.72
CA GLU A 62 -28.74 5.70 -9.78
C GLU A 62 -27.67 6.82 -9.84
N LEU A 63 -26.38 6.46 -9.90
CA LEU A 63 -25.29 7.44 -9.98
C LEU A 63 -25.28 8.24 -11.30
N LYS A 64 -25.96 7.80 -12.36
CA LYS A 64 -26.11 8.60 -13.58
C LYS A 64 -27.00 9.82 -13.35
N GLU A 65 -28.01 9.69 -12.50
CA GLU A 65 -28.92 10.79 -12.15
C GLU A 65 -28.18 11.94 -11.42
N PHE A 66 -27.03 11.64 -10.80
CA PHE A 66 -26.17 12.67 -10.20
C PHE A 66 -25.62 13.65 -11.25
N GLY A 67 -25.49 13.23 -12.51
CA GLY A 67 -25.11 14.14 -13.60
C GLY A 67 -26.16 15.22 -13.86
N ASP A 68 -27.44 14.89 -13.64
CA ASP A 68 -28.56 15.82 -13.80
C ASP A 68 -28.71 16.73 -12.56
N VAL A 69 -28.52 16.17 -11.36
CA VAL A 69 -28.61 16.92 -10.09
C VAL A 69 -27.40 17.83 -9.86
N TYR A 70 -26.20 17.39 -10.27
CA TYR A 70 -24.94 18.12 -10.12
C TYR A 70 -24.19 18.25 -11.47
N PRO A 71 -24.71 19.05 -12.42
CA PRO A 71 -24.14 19.17 -13.76
C PRO A 71 -22.67 19.59 -13.76
N GLY A 72 -21.82 18.82 -14.44
CA GLY A 72 -20.38 19.10 -14.58
C GLY A 72 -19.54 18.89 -13.32
N ARG A 73 -20.14 18.40 -12.22
CA ARG A 73 -19.45 18.17 -10.94
C ARG A 73 -19.18 16.70 -10.64
N VAL A 74 -19.58 15.80 -11.55
CA VAL A 74 -19.44 14.35 -11.39
C VAL A 74 -18.96 13.71 -12.69
N GLU A 75 -17.95 12.84 -12.59
CA GLU A 75 -17.48 11.98 -13.68
C GLU A 75 -17.64 10.51 -13.28
N LEU A 76 -18.39 9.72 -14.06
CA LEU A 76 -18.67 8.31 -13.74
C LEU A 76 -17.83 7.34 -14.59
N PHE A 77 -17.04 6.51 -13.91
CA PHE A 77 -16.22 5.44 -14.46
C PHE A 77 -16.79 4.07 -14.08
N THR A 78 -16.66 3.10 -14.99
CA THR A 78 -17.23 1.74 -14.84
C THR A 78 -16.26 0.71 -14.23
N LYS A 79 -15.10 1.18 -13.76
CA LYS A 79 -14.01 0.37 -13.22
C LYS A 79 -13.73 0.80 -11.80
N ASP A 80 -13.00 -0.03 -11.04
CA ASP A 80 -12.57 0.27 -9.68
C ASP A 80 -11.09 0.68 -9.68
N ILE A 81 -10.78 1.85 -9.11
CA ILE A 81 -9.41 2.36 -9.06
C ILE A 81 -8.48 1.50 -8.19
N PHE A 82 -9.00 0.78 -7.18
CA PHE A 82 -8.21 -0.16 -6.39
C PHE A 82 -7.80 -1.40 -7.19
N HIS A 83 -8.39 -1.62 -8.36
CA HIS A 83 -7.97 -2.65 -9.31
C HIS A 83 -6.96 -2.17 -10.37
N LEU A 84 -6.39 -0.95 -10.23
CA LEU A 84 -5.36 -0.46 -11.16
C LEU A 84 -4.19 -1.43 -11.35
N TYR A 85 -3.79 -2.16 -10.32
CA TYR A 85 -2.75 -3.19 -10.41
C TYR A 85 -3.09 -4.32 -11.42
N ARG A 86 -4.39 -4.66 -11.55
CA ARG A 86 -4.86 -5.67 -12.52
C ARG A 86 -4.90 -5.08 -13.92
N TYR A 87 -5.36 -3.84 -14.05
CA TYR A 87 -5.41 -3.16 -15.34
C TYR A 87 -4.01 -2.93 -15.90
N ALA A 88 -3.06 -2.49 -15.07
CA ALA A 88 -1.66 -2.35 -15.46
C ALA A 88 -1.04 -3.66 -15.96
N PHE A 89 -1.44 -4.80 -15.37
CA PHE A 89 -1.01 -6.10 -15.82
C PHE A 89 -1.61 -6.47 -17.18
N ILE A 90 -2.92 -6.29 -17.35
CA ILE A 90 -3.62 -6.58 -18.61
C ILE A 90 -3.11 -5.67 -19.74
N ASP A 91 -2.97 -4.38 -19.48
CA ASP A 91 -2.47 -3.38 -20.43
C ASP A 91 -1.09 -3.74 -20.97
N LYS A 92 -0.22 -4.38 -20.16
CA LYS A 92 1.08 -4.88 -20.64
C LYS A 92 0.97 -6.12 -21.53
N GLN A 93 -0.08 -6.93 -21.38
CA GLN A 93 -0.29 -8.13 -22.18
C GLN A 93 -0.96 -7.83 -23.52
N ASP A 94 -1.85 -6.84 -23.56
CA ASP A 94 -2.63 -6.49 -24.74
C ASP A 94 -2.32 -5.10 -25.32
N ASN A 95 -1.27 -4.44 -24.81
CA ASN A 95 -0.91 -3.05 -25.13
C ASN A 95 -2.08 -2.07 -24.94
N GLY A 96 -2.93 -2.33 -23.96
CA GLY A 96 -4.06 -1.47 -23.59
C GLY A 96 -3.64 -0.19 -22.86
N ASN A 97 -4.62 0.70 -22.67
CA ASN A 97 -4.45 2.02 -22.04
C ASN A 97 -5.44 2.25 -20.89
N ARG A 98 -5.90 1.19 -20.23
CA ARG A 98 -6.96 1.27 -19.20
C ARG A 98 -6.50 2.08 -17.99
N VAL A 99 -5.25 1.94 -17.56
CA VAL A 99 -4.68 2.74 -16.46
C VAL A 99 -4.66 4.23 -16.82
N GLU A 100 -4.19 4.56 -18.02
CA GLU A 100 -4.14 5.94 -18.51
C GLU A 100 -5.54 6.55 -18.60
N ALA A 101 -6.51 5.81 -19.14
CA ALA A 101 -7.91 6.25 -19.22
C ALA A 101 -8.52 6.55 -17.84
N LEU A 102 -8.18 5.75 -16.81
CA LEU A 102 -8.67 5.98 -15.45
C LEU A 102 -8.00 7.16 -14.75
N LEU A 103 -6.80 7.56 -15.19
CA LEU A 103 -6.02 8.68 -14.67
C LEU A 103 -6.06 9.92 -15.57
N GLN A 104 -6.89 9.90 -16.63
CA GLN A 104 -7.00 11.00 -17.57
C GLN A 104 -7.30 12.32 -16.84
N GLY A 105 -6.60 13.40 -17.18
CA GLY A 105 -6.80 14.72 -16.55
C GLY A 105 -6.19 14.89 -15.15
N VAL A 106 -5.48 13.90 -14.60
CA VAL A 106 -4.67 14.10 -13.39
C VAL A 106 -3.44 14.93 -13.74
N SER A 107 -3.29 16.09 -13.10
CA SER A 107 -2.12 16.96 -13.31
C SER A 107 -0.86 16.36 -12.70
N LYS A 108 0.26 16.39 -13.43
CA LYS A 108 1.57 16.01 -12.90
C LYS A 108 2.12 17.11 -11.98
N ARG A 109 2.71 16.71 -10.84
CA ARG A 109 3.36 17.56 -9.83
C ARG A 109 4.67 16.96 -9.37
N ASN A 110 5.50 17.76 -8.70
CA ASN A 110 6.71 17.22 -8.07
C ASN A 110 6.32 16.37 -6.86
N TRP A 111 7.19 15.43 -6.48
CA TRP A 111 6.91 14.53 -5.36
C TRP A 111 6.69 15.28 -4.04
N SER A 112 7.49 16.31 -3.80
CA SER A 112 7.42 17.13 -2.58
C SER A 112 6.19 18.03 -2.50
N ASP A 113 5.51 18.26 -3.64
CA ASP A 113 4.31 19.11 -3.69
C ASP A 113 3.11 18.38 -3.08
N GLU A 114 1.99 19.10 -2.89
CA GLU A 114 0.73 18.52 -2.41
C GLU A 114 0.25 17.35 -3.29
N PRO A 115 -0.39 16.32 -2.69
CA PRO A 115 -0.89 15.16 -3.43
C PRO A 115 -1.72 15.55 -4.66
N VAL A 116 -1.64 14.75 -5.72
CA VAL A 116 -2.37 15.00 -6.98
C VAL A 116 -3.79 14.46 -6.95
N MET A 117 -4.01 13.41 -6.17
CA MET A 117 -5.27 12.69 -6.10
C MET A 117 -5.52 12.23 -4.67
N THR A 118 -6.78 12.38 -4.25
CA THR A 118 -7.30 11.79 -3.02
C THR A 118 -8.34 10.75 -3.37
N ILE A 119 -8.11 9.50 -2.96
CA ILE A 119 -9.01 8.36 -3.22
C ILE A 119 -9.70 7.96 -1.92
N ILE A 120 -11.02 7.80 -1.99
CA ILE A 120 -11.88 7.40 -0.88
C ILE A 120 -12.57 6.10 -1.27
N GLY A 121 -12.60 5.11 -0.38
CA GLY A 121 -13.41 3.92 -0.60
C GLY A 121 -13.05 2.74 0.27
N THR A 122 -13.75 1.63 0.02
CA THR A 122 -13.53 0.37 0.75
C THR A 122 -12.43 -0.45 0.09
N MET A 123 -11.32 -0.63 0.80
CA MET A 123 -10.16 -1.37 0.31
C MET A 123 -10.18 -2.79 0.88
N CYS A 124 -10.51 -3.76 0.02
CA CYS A 124 -10.68 -5.16 0.41
C CYS A 124 -9.38 -5.92 0.68
N ASN A 125 -8.23 -5.39 0.23
CA ASN A 125 -6.91 -5.99 0.37
C ASN A 125 -5.81 -4.95 0.13
N LEU A 126 -4.56 -5.29 0.42
CA LEU A 126 -3.42 -4.39 0.30
C LEU A 126 -2.78 -4.35 -1.10
N TYR A 127 -3.31 -5.04 -2.12
CA TYR A 127 -2.66 -5.11 -3.44
C TYR A 127 -2.53 -3.73 -4.10
N PHE A 128 -3.50 -2.86 -3.89
CA PHE A 128 -3.43 -1.50 -4.40
C PHE A 128 -2.24 -0.73 -3.79
N LEU A 129 -2.06 -0.77 -2.46
CA LEU A 129 -0.91 -0.15 -1.81
C LEU A 129 0.42 -0.76 -2.26
N LYS A 130 0.49 -2.10 -2.37
CA LYS A 130 1.67 -2.80 -2.89
C LYS A 130 2.01 -2.32 -4.31
N TYR A 131 0.98 -2.14 -5.14
CA TYR A 131 1.13 -1.61 -6.49
C TYR A 131 1.61 -0.17 -6.49
N LEU A 132 1.07 0.72 -5.65
CA LEU A 132 1.54 2.10 -5.56
C LEU A 132 3.01 2.17 -5.13
N ILE A 133 3.43 1.38 -4.14
CA ILE A 133 4.85 1.32 -3.77
C ILE A 133 5.67 0.80 -4.95
N LYS A 134 5.29 -0.33 -5.57
CA LYS A 134 6.01 -0.89 -6.72
C LYS A 134 6.13 0.12 -7.87
N SER A 135 5.06 0.84 -8.16
CA SER A 135 5.01 1.94 -9.12
C SER A 135 5.98 3.07 -8.77
N LEU A 136 6.08 3.44 -7.49
CA LEU A 136 7.04 4.43 -7.04
C LEU A 136 8.47 3.94 -7.26
N VAL A 137 8.82 2.73 -6.82
CA VAL A 137 10.21 2.25 -6.93
C VAL A 137 10.62 2.06 -8.40
N LEU A 138 9.69 1.61 -9.26
CA LEU A 138 9.94 1.42 -10.69
C LEU A 138 9.77 2.70 -11.50
N GLN A 139 9.34 3.81 -10.89
CA GLN A 139 9.03 5.06 -11.59
C GLN A 139 8.02 4.86 -12.75
N THR A 140 6.91 4.18 -12.47
CA THR A 140 5.85 3.87 -13.45
C THR A 140 4.45 4.12 -12.90
N GLY A 141 3.44 4.17 -13.78
CA GLY A 141 2.03 4.19 -13.37
C GLY A 141 1.62 5.46 -12.62
N PRO A 142 0.71 5.38 -11.63
CA PRO A 142 0.08 6.55 -11.03
C PRO A 142 1.05 7.46 -10.25
N THR A 143 2.15 6.91 -9.75
CA THR A 143 3.14 7.69 -8.97
C THR A 143 3.97 8.64 -9.83
N LEU A 144 3.93 8.50 -11.16
CA LEU A 144 4.53 9.47 -12.09
C LEU A 144 3.84 10.83 -12.08
N TYR A 145 2.56 10.87 -11.68
CA TYR A 145 1.81 12.11 -11.57
C TYR A 145 2.12 12.83 -10.25
N GLY A 146 2.45 12.11 -9.19
CA GLY A 146 2.79 12.66 -7.89
C GLY A 146 2.28 11.78 -6.75
N ARG A 147 2.23 12.34 -5.54
CA ARG A 147 1.76 11.61 -4.36
C ARG A 147 0.25 11.42 -4.39
N ILE A 148 -0.19 10.25 -3.90
CA ILE A 148 -1.61 9.91 -3.74
C ILE A 148 -1.93 9.85 -2.26
N LYS A 149 -3.08 10.43 -1.90
CA LYS A 149 -3.67 10.35 -0.57
C LYS A 149 -4.86 9.39 -0.59
N LEU A 150 -5.05 8.65 0.49
CA LEU A 150 -6.07 7.62 0.61
C LEU A 150 -6.85 7.77 1.91
N PHE A 151 -8.16 7.64 1.81
CA PHE A 151 -9.07 7.40 2.92
C PHE A 151 -9.70 6.03 2.71
N ALA A 152 -9.02 5.01 3.24
CA ALA A 152 -9.36 3.62 2.97
C ALA A 152 -10.10 3.01 4.16
N LEU A 153 -11.28 2.47 3.89
CA LEU A 153 -11.96 1.57 4.81
C LEU A 153 -11.37 0.17 4.68
N MET A 154 -10.75 -0.32 5.75
CA MET A 154 -10.08 -1.62 5.75
C MET A 154 -10.39 -2.44 7.00
N ARG A 155 -10.12 -3.75 6.91
CA ARG A 155 -10.30 -4.65 8.04
C ARG A 155 -9.13 -4.53 9.02
N PRO A 156 -9.33 -4.81 10.31
CA PRO A 156 -8.27 -4.80 11.31
C PRO A 156 -7.07 -5.68 10.94
N ARG A 157 -7.31 -6.81 10.28
CA ARG A 157 -6.25 -7.69 9.77
C ARG A 157 -5.33 -6.99 8.75
N ASP A 158 -5.91 -6.23 7.82
CA ASP A 158 -5.14 -5.54 6.80
C ASP A 158 -4.35 -4.40 7.47
N TYR A 159 -5.00 -3.62 8.34
CA TYR A 159 -4.34 -2.59 9.14
C TYR A 159 -3.19 -3.13 10.01
N ALA A 160 -3.34 -4.33 10.60
CA ALA A 160 -2.29 -4.98 11.38
C ALA A 160 -1.04 -5.28 10.56
N VAL A 161 -1.15 -5.52 9.25
CA VAL A 161 0.02 -5.67 8.36
C VAL A 161 0.67 -4.32 8.08
N LEU A 162 -0.11 -3.24 7.92
CA LEU A 162 0.46 -1.89 7.76
C LEU A 162 1.25 -1.46 9.00
N SER A 163 0.71 -1.73 10.19
CA SER A 163 1.22 -1.28 11.49
C SER A 163 2.13 -2.30 12.21
N ALA A 164 2.44 -3.43 11.56
CA ALA A 164 3.24 -4.48 12.18
C ALA A 164 4.65 -4.01 12.56
N THR A 165 5.12 -4.52 13.68
CA THR A 165 6.44 -4.28 14.26
C THR A 165 7.20 -5.61 14.43
N PRO A 166 8.52 -5.57 14.72
CA PRO A 166 9.28 -6.78 15.04
C PRO A 166 8.73 -7.63 16.19
N LYS A 167 7.88 -7.07 17.06
CA LYS A 167 7.24 -7.79 18.17
C LYS A 167 6.06 -8.64 17.71
N ASP A 168 5.51 -8.35 16.54
CA ASP A 168 4.37 -9.05 15.97
C ASP A 168 4.79 -10.36 15.30
N ASN A 169 3.81 -11.22 15.02
CA ASN A 169 4.11 -12.50 14.39
C ASN A 169 4.68 -12.33 12.96
N ARG A 170 5.36 -13.38 12.49
CA ARG A 170 6.04 -13.41 11.17
C ARG A 170 5.13 -13.13 9.97
N VAL A 171 3.83 -13.35 10.10
CA VAL A 171 2.87 -13.14 9.02
C VAL A 171 2.48 -11.66 8.93
N ALA A 172 2.38 -10.98 10.07
CA ALA A 172 2.14 -9.55 10.14
C ALA A 172 3.41 -8.77 9.77
N TYR A 173 4.53 -9.03 10.43
CA TYR A 173 5.81 -8.34 10.16
C TYR A 173 6.55 -8.98 8.98
N SER A 174 6.17 -8.55 7.78
CA SER A 174 6.72 -8.96 6.49
C SER A 174 7.51 -7.83 5.81
N ALA A 175 8.18 -8.13 4.69
CA ALA A 175 8.82 -7.10 3.86
C ALA A 175 7.85 -5.96 3.50
N TRP A 176 6.57 -6.27 3.27
CA TRP A 176 5.56 -5.26 2.97
C TRP A 176 5.25 -4.36 4.16
N ALA A 177 5.28 -4.86 5.41
CA ALA A 177 5.11 -4.03 6.59
C ALA A 177 6.24 -2.99 6.70
N VAL A 178 7.49 -3.42 6.45
CA VAL A 178 8.65 -2.54 6.40
C VAL A 178 8.50 -1.49 5.30
N LEU A 179 8.15 -1.91 4.08
CA LEU A 179 7.95 -1.00 2.96
C LEU A 179 6.82 0.00 3.25
N PHE A 180 5.67 -0.43 3.77
CA PHE A 180 4.59 0.49 4.14
C PHE A 180 5.06 1.51 5.17
N ASN A 181 5.78 1.10 6.21
CA ASN A 181 6.27 2.03 7.23
C ASN A 181 7.34 3.01 6.71
N LEU A 182 8.17 2.59 5.74
CA LEU A 182 9.18 3.47 5.15
C LEU A 182 8.58 4.50 4.20
N PHE A 183 7.57 4.13 3.40
CA PHE A 183 7.03 4.96 2.32
C PHE A 183 5.74 5.71 2.66
N LEU A 184 5.00 5.24 3.67
CA LEU A 184 3.66 5.75 4.00
C LEU A 184 3.60 6.27 5.43
N ASP A 185 2.85 7.36 5.60
CA ASP A 185 2.28 7.76 6.89
C ASP A 185 0.82 7.28 6.92
N TYR A 186 0.39 6.75 8.06
CA TYR A 186 -0.98 6.31 8.22
C TYR A 186 -1.49 6.48 9.65
N ASP A 187 -2.77 6.80 9.77
CA ASP A 187 -3.45 7.02 11.03
C ASP A 187 -4.91 6.54 10.94
N VAL A 188 -5.40 5.94 12.03
CA VAL A 188 -6.81 5.54 12.14
C VAL A 188 -7.61 6.76 12.54
N LEU A 189 -8.49 7.21 11.66
CA LEU A 189 -9.37 8.35 11.93
C LEU A 189 -10.60 7.95 12.71
N TYR A 190 -11.21 6.82 12.33
CA TYR A 190 -12.46 6.35 12.93
C TYR A 190 -12.57 4.84 12.88
N GLU A 191 -13.29 4.29 13.86
CA GLU A 191 -13.68 2.89 13.94
C GLU A 191 -15.18 2.77 13.69
N PHE A 192 -15.57 1.80 12.87
CA PHE A 192 -16.95 1.51 12.53
C PHE A 192 -17.29 0.06 12.88
N PRO A 193 -18.50 -0.22 13.38
CA PRO A 193 -18.98 -1.60 13.51
C PRO A 193 -19.05 -2.30 12.14
N ARG A 194 -18.54 -3.53 12.06
CA ARG A 194 -18.47 -4.32 10.82
C ARG A 194 -19.85 -4.58 10.20
N LYS A 195 -20.88 -4.70 11.04
CA LYS A 195 -22.29 -4.85 10.62
C LYS A 195 -22.83 -3.73 9.72
N MET A 196 -22.14 -2.58 9.66
CA MET A 196 -22.52 -1.46 8.78
C MET A 196 -22.14 -1.70 7.31
N PHE A 197 -21.31 -2.72 7.02
CA PHE A 197 -20.76 -2.95 5.69
C PHE A 197 -21.32 -4.23 5.09
N PHE A 198 -21.63 -4.21 3.79
CA PHE A 198 -21.99 -5.41 3.05
C PHE A 198 -20.76 -6.29 2.74
N PRO A 199 -20.91 -7.63 2.76
CA PRO A 199 -22.07 -8.38 3.28
C PRO A 199 -22.14 -8.31 4.82
N TRP A 200 -23.36 -8.23 5.37
CA TRP A 200 -23.60 -8.01 6.81
C TRP A 200 -23.17 -9.21 7.66
N ASP A 201 -23.29 -10.41 7.09
CA ASP A 201 -22.78 -11.65 7.65
C ASP A 201 -21.65 -12.22 6.80
N SER A 202 -20.42 -12.07 7.26
CA SER A 202 -19.35 -12.98 6.84
C SER A 202 -19.16 -13.97 7.96
N LYS A 203 -19.66 -15.21 7.81
CA LYS A 203 -19.29 -16.34 8.68
C LYS A 203 -17.77 -16.31 8.83
N LEU A 204 -17.30 -15.92 10.01
CA LEU A 204 -15.87 -15.75 10.26
C LEU A 204 -15.24 -17.13 10.21
N LYS A 205 -14.62 -17.48 9.09
CA LYS A 205 -13.72 -18.62 9.05
C LYS A 205 -12.62 -18.30 10.07
N LYS A 206 -12.50 -19.09 11.14
CA LYS A 206 -11.39 -19.01 12.09
C LYS A 206 -10.09 -19.04 11.28
N THR A 207 -9.47 -17.88 11.10
CA THR A 207 -8.19 -17.79 10.42
C THR A 207 -7.09 -18.13 11.42
N SER A 208 -6.05 -18.85 11.00
CA SER A 208 -4.94 -19.32 11.86
C SER A 208 -4.03 -18.19 12.39
N TYR A 209 -4.50 -16.94 12.43
CA TYR A 209 -3.73 -15.83 12.95
C TYR A 209 -3.80 -15.84 14.47
N PRO A 210 -2.65 -15.92 15.17
CA PRO A 210 -2.60 -15.72 16.59
C PRO A 210 -2.74 -14.21 16.85
N ASN A 211 -3.99 -13.77 17.03
CA ASN A 211 -4.41 -12.63 17.84
C ASN A 211 -5.91 -12.40 17.64
N ASN A 212 -6.61 -12.10 18.74
CA ASN A 212 -7.98 -11.57 18.77
C ASN A 212 -8.01 -10.19 18.08
N TYR A 213 -7.91 -10.14 16.75
CA TYR A 213 -8.30 -8.93 16.04
C TYR A 213 -9.78 -8.68 16.31
N GLU A 214 -10.16 -7.44 16.55
CA GLU A 214 -11.56 -7.05 16.79
C GLU A 214 -12.35 -7.22 15.48
N VAL A 215 -12.74 -8.46 15.18
CA VAL A 215 -13.26 -8.85 13.87
C VAL A 215 -14.59 -8.15 13.53
N ASP A 216 -15.25 -7.58 14.53
CA ASP A 216 -16.47 -6.79 14.41
C ASP A 216 -16.22 -5.28 14.17
N LYS A 217 -14.99 -4.90 13.79
CA LYS A 217 -14.66 -3.52 13.44
C LYS A 217 -14.15 -3.38 12.00
N MET A 218 -14.31 -2.16 11.49
CA MET A 218 -13.71 -1.64 10.26
C MET A 218 -13.04 -0.31 10.59
N TYR A 219 -11.86 -0.06 10.04
CA TYR A 219 -11.10 1.15 10.29
C TYR A 219 -11.13 2.04 9.06
N LEU A 220 -11.49 3.31 9.25
CA LEU A 220 -11.16 4.34 8.29
C LEU A 220 -9.74 4.81 8.58
N VAL A 221 -8.85 4.50 7.66
CA VAL A 221 -7.44 4.83 7.78
C VAL A 221 -7.12 5.89 6.74
N HIS A 222 -6.55 6.99 7.21
CA HIS A 222 -5.92 7.96 6.36
C HIS A 222 -4.50 7.47 6.07
N ILE A 223 -4.15 7.38 4.79
CA ILE A 223 -2.85 6.90 4.33
C ILE A 223 -2.31 7.92 3.33
N ASN A 224 -1.07 8.33 3.52
CA ASN A 224 -0.39 9.28 2.67
C ASN A 224 1.01 8.79 2.32
N PHE A 225 1.47 9.08 1.11
CA PHE A 225 2.91 8.94 0.82
C PHE A 225 3.69 10.02 1.57
N LYS A 226 4.80 9.61 2.19
CA LYS A 226 5.72 10.53 2.83
C LYS A 226 6.23 11.55 1.81
N ASN A 227 6.30 12.81 2.24
CA ASN A 227 6.87 13.90 1.45
C ASN A 227 8.35 13.65 1.14
N GLU A 228 9.08 13.14 2.12
CA GLU A 228 10.49 12.79 2.02
C GLU A 228 10.64 11.29 1.75
N LEU A 229 11.36 10.97 0.68
CA LEU A 229 11.69 9.60 0.35
C LEU A 229 12.79 9.07 1.28
N PRO A 230 12.77 7.78 1.65
CA PRO A 230 13.75 7.21 2.57
C PRO A 230 15.19 7.25 2.02
N VAL A 231 15.32 7.26 0.69
CA VAL A 231 16.55 7.33 -0.09
C VAL A 231 16.32 8.13 -1.38
N PRO A 232 17.37 8.63 -2.05
CA PRO A 232 17.23 9.25 -3.37
C PRO A 232 16.57 8.32 -4.40
N ILE A 233 15.94 8.89 -5.44
CA ILE A 233 15.13 8.15 -6.43
C ILE A 233 15.90 6.97 -7.06
N ASN A 234 17.18 7.16 -7.39
CA ASN A 234 18.04 6.13 -7.98
C ASN A 234 18.35 4.94 -7.04
N GLN A 235 18.09 5.07 -5.74
CA GLN A 235 18.30 4.02 -4.74
C GLN A 235 16.99 3.37 -4.26
N LEU A 236 15.82 3.83 -4.73
CA LEU A 236 14.53 3.26 -4.30
C LEU A 236 14.38 1.80 -4.69
N LEU A 237 14.76 1.46 -5.93
CA LEU A 237 14.67 0.10 -6.44
C LEU A 237 15.68 -0.86 -5.77
N PRO A 238 16.97 -0.49 -5.63
CA PRO A 238 17.89 -1.21 -4.75
C PRO A 238 17.33 -1.43 -3.34
N LEU A 239 16.78 -0.40 -2.68
CA LEU A 239 16.18 -0.53 -1.34
C LEU A 239 14.99 -1.52 -1.33
N TYR A 240 14.13 -1.46 -2.34
CA TYR A 240 12.99 -2.38 -2.47
C TYR A 240 13.45 -3.83 -2.54
N TYR A 241 14.42 -4.14 -3.40
CA TYR A 241 14.95 -5.51 -3.49
C TYR A 241 15.71 -5.92 -2.24
N PHE A 242 16.52 -5.03 -1.65
CA PHE A 242 17.20 -5.25 -0.38
C PHE A 242 16.22 -5.77 0.68
N ILE A 243 15.10 -5.06 0.89
CA ILE A 243 14.09 -5.46 1.87
C ILE A 243 13.41 -6.79 1.49
N LYS A 244 13.07 -6.99 0.21
CA LYS A 244 12.33 -8.18 -0.23
C LYS A 244 13.11 -9.48 -0.03
N GLN A 245 14.44 -9.44 -0.10
CA GLN A 245 15.31 -10.61 0.02
C GLN A 245 15.34 -11.21 1.44
N PHE A 246 15.10 -10.43 2.50
CA PHE A 246 15.29 -10.91 3.88
C PHE A 246 14.07 -11.55 4.53
N TYR A 247 12.89 -11.36 3.96
CA TYR A 247 11.62 -11.79 4.56
C TYR A 247 11.06 -13.08 3.93
N GLY A 248 11.90 -13.82 3.18
CA GLY A 248 11.63 -15.15 2.66
C GLY A 248 11.71 -16.26 3.72
N ARG A 249 12.11 -17.47 3.30
CA ARG A 249 12.30 -18.61 4.22
C ARG A 249 13.55 -18.39 5.06
N GLY A 250 13.39 -18.44 6.39
CA GLY A 250 14.48 -18.27 7.36
C GLY A 250 14.50 -16.92 8.07
N THR A 251 15.51 -16.74 8.92
CA THR A 251 15.80 -15.51 9.66
C THR A 251 17.27 -15.15 9.42
N PRO A 252 17.60 -14.58 8.25
CA PRO A 252 18.97 -14.28 7.89
C PRO A 252 19.58 -13.30 8.90
N GLN A 253 20.79 -13.63 9.34
CA GLN A 253 21.62 -12.74 10.15
C GLN A 253 22.11 -11.59 9.28
N ILE A 254 22.26 -10.41 9.88
CA ILE A 254 22.57 -9.20 9.13
C ILE A 254 23.96 -9.29 8.49
N ILE A 255 24.99 -9.59 9.29
CA ILE A 255 26.39 -9.56 8.86
C ILE A 255 26.67 -10.53 7.72
N PRO A 256 26.37 -11.85 7.84
CA PRO A 256 26.74 -12.78 6.77
C PRO A 256 26.01 -12.47 5.46
N THR A 257 24.81 -11.90 5.55
CA THR A 257 24.01 -11.58 4.37
C THR A 257 24.52 -10.32 3.67
N VAL A 258 24.88 -9.29 4.44
CA VAL A 258 25.44 -8.04 3.92
C VAL A 258 26.83 -8.29 3.34
N GLU A 259 27.68 -9.12 3.97
CA GLU A 259 29.00 -9.49 3.44
C GLU A 259 28.94 -10.32 2.16
N LYS A 260 27.95 -11.23 2.05
CA LYS A 260 27.71 -11.97 0.81
C LYS A 260 27.43 -11.05 -0.37
N TRP A 261 26.80 -9.90 -0.10
CA TRP A 261 26.41 -8.94 -1.11
C TRP A 261 27.47 -7.89 -1.37
N VAL A 262 28.11 -7.38 -0.33
CA VAL A 262 29.20 -6.40 -0.41
C VAL A 262 30.31 -6.90 0.53
N PRO A 263 31.39 -7.50 -0.01
CA PRO A 263 32.49 -7.99 0.81
C PRO A 263 33.06 -6.92 1.76
N ASP A 264 33.50 -7.36 2.94
CA ASP A 264 34.07 -6.54 4.04
C ASP A 264 33.15 -5.45 4.62
N SER A 265 31.86 -5.43 4.25
CA SER A 265 30.91 -4.42 4.74
C SER A 265 30.23 -4.78 6.07
N GLY A 266 30.27 -6.05 6.50
CA GLY A 266 29.51 -6.54 7.64
C GLY A 266 29.87 -5.90 8.97
N LEU A 267 31.17 -5.69 9.23
CA LEU A 267 31.63 -5.01 10.44
C LEU A 267 31.20 -3.53 10.49
N ASN A 268 31.09 -2.86 9.34
CA ASN A 268 30.65 -1.45 9.31
C ASN A 268 29.21 -1.29 9.81
N VAL A 269 28.37 -2.31 9.64
CA VAL A 269 26.98 -2.32 10.13
C VAL A 269 26.90 -2.43 11.66
N LEU A 270 27.90 -3.06 12.30
CA LEU A 270 27.97 -3.24 13.75
C LEU A 270 28.65 -2.09 14.49
N LEU A 271 29.55 -1.35 13.82
CA LEU A 271 30.35 -0.34 14.50
C LEU A 271 29.53 0.93 14.70
N PRO A 272 29.31 1.40 15.94
CA PRO A 272 28.72 2.71 16.19
C PRO A 272 29.76 3.78 15.83
N LYS A 273 29.91 4.09 14.54
CA LYS A 273 30.89 5.09 14.10
C LYS A 273 30.26 6.47 14.20
N THR A 274 30.38 7.09 15.37
CA THR A 274 30.66 8.54 15.64
C THR A 274 29.90 9.64 14.84
N LYS A 275 28.95 9.31 13.97
CA LYS A 275 28.27 10.21 13.02
C LYS A 275 26.75 10.03 13.00
N HIS A 276 26.19 9.07 13.74
CA HIS A 276 24.78 8.70 13.66
C HIS A 276 24.15 8.64 15.06
N PHE A 277 23.56 9.76 15.50
CA PHE A 277 22.98 9.93 16.83
C PHE A 277 21.70 9.10 17.06
N ASP A 278 20.98 8.71 16.00
CA ASP A 278 19.73 7.93 16.09
C ASP A 278 19.96 6.40 16.16
N TYR A 279 21.21 5.97 16.15
CA TYR A 279 21.62 4.57 16.24
C TYR A 279 21.90 4.20 17.70
N TYR A 280 20.93 3.60 18.39
CA TYR A 280 21.21 2.96 19.69
C TYR A 280 20.21 1.83 20.01
N CYS A 281 20.30 0.75 19.25
CA CYS A 281 19.92 -0.57 19.75
C CYS A 281 21.17 -1.44 19.62
N PRO A 282 21.64 -2.12 20.69
CA PRO A 282 22.80 -3.00 20.57
C PRO A 282 22.46 -4.12 19.59
N MET A 283 22.91 -3.99 18.34
CA MET A 283 22.89 -5.07 17.38
C MET A 283 24.10 -5.95 17.66
N GLY A 284 23.84 -7.22 17.94
CA GLY A 284 24.88 -8.22 18.13
C GLY A 284 25.23 -8.91 16.81
N ILE A 285 26.30 -9.71 16.84
CA ILE A 285 26.71 -10.55 15.71
C ILE A 285 25.62 -11.54 15.25
N PHE A 286 24.65 -11.85 16.12
CA PHE A 286 23.56 -12.78 15.85
C PHE A 286 22.25 -12.09 15.46
N THR A 287 22.19 -10.75 15.44
CA THR A 287 20.96 -10.02 15.14
C THR A 287 20.46 -10.35 13.73
N THR A 288 19.16 -10.59 13.62
CA THR A 288 18.50 -10.94 12.36
C THR A 288 17.70 -9.77 11.81
N PHE A 289 17.48 -9.73 10.49
CA PHE A 289 16.70 -8.67 9.84
C PHE A 289 15.27 -8.53 10.35
N ARG A 290 14.69 -9.60 10.94
CA ARG A 290 13.33 -9.57 11.49
C ARG A 290 13.22 -8.87 12.83
N GLU A 291 14.31 -8.74 13.56
CA GLU A 291 14.38 -8.00 14.82
C GLU A 291 14.45 -6.49 14.60
N LEU A 292 14.86 -6.08 13.39
CA LEU A 292 15.07 -4.68 13.04
C LEU A 292 13.76 -3.98 12.75
N LYS A 293 13.61 -2.77 13.28
CA LYS A 293 12.58 -1.80 12.87
C LYS A 293 12.90 -1.22 11.49
N PRO A 294 11.90 -0.66 10.78
CA PRO A 294 12.08 -0.17 9.42
C PRO A 294 13.21 0.87 9.25
N HIS A 295 13.34 1.83 10.16
CA HIS A 295 14.44 2.81 10.13
C HIS A 295 15.82 2.17 10.32
N GLN A 296 15.92 1.09 11.10
CA GLN A 296 17.17 0.36 11.29
C GLN A 296 17.56 -0.37 10.00
N ILE A 297 16.60 -0.99 9.31
CA ILE A 297 16.83 -1.63 8.01
C ILE A 297 17.30 -0.61 6.98
N LEU A 298 16.68 0.58 6.95
CA LEU A 298 17.09 1.68 6.09
C LEU A 298 18.54 2.12 6.37
N PHE A 299 18.96 2.12 7.63
CA PHE A 299 20.33 2.44 8.00
C PHE A 299 21.32 1.39 7.49
N VAL A 300 21.05 0.09 7.72
CA VAL A 300 21.89 -1.01 7.18
C VAL A 300 22.04 -0.89 5.67
N PHE A 301 20.95 -0.56 4.97
CA PHE A 301 20.99 -0.31 3.52
C PHE A 301 21.90 0.87 3.15
N LYS A 302 21.79 2.01 3.85
CA LYS A 302 22.63 3.20 3.59
C LYS A 302 24.11 2.90 3.81
N GLU A 303 24.46 2.18 4.87
CA GLU A 303 25.84 1.75 5.12
C GLU A 303 26.36 0.83 4.01
N MET A 304 25.54 -0.12 3.56
CA MET A 304 25.89 -1.01 2.45
C MET A 304 26.15 -0.24 1.16
N VAL A 305 25.29 0.73 0.81
CA VAL A 305 25.40 1.53 -0.43
C VAL A 305 26.58 2.50 -0.39
N ASN A 306 26.91 3.04 0.79
CA ASN A 306 28.03 3.95 0.98
C ASN A 306 29.38 3.22 1.00
N HIS A 307 29.39 1.89 1.03
CA HIS A 307 30.62 1.11 1.05
C HIS A 307 31.38 1.22 -0.29
N PRO A 308 32.72 1.38 -0.29
CA PRO A 308 33.51 1.50 -1.52
C PRO A 308 33.36 0.32 -2.50
N ALA A 309 33.06 -0.88 -1.98
CA ALA A 309 32.87 -2.08 -2.81
C ALA A 309 31.45 -2.20 -3.42
N TYR A 310 30.50 -1.34 -3.03
CA TYR A 310 29.12 -1.41 -3.54
C TYR A 310 28.99 -1.29 -5.07
N PRO A 311 29.72 -0.41 -5.78
CA PRO A 311 29.54 -0.23 -7.21
C PRO A 311 29.81 -1.47 -8.07
N GLY A 312 30.67 -2.39 -7.60
CA GLY A 312 30.99 -3.66 -8.27
C GLY A 312 30.52 -4.88 -7.48
N SER A 313 29.44 -4.71 -6.70
CA SER A 313 28.96 -5.74 -5.78
C SER A 313 27.96 -6.70 -6.45
N PRO A 314 27.94 -7.99 -6.05
CA PRO A 314 26.93 -8.95 -6.50
C PRO A 314 25.48 -8.49 -6.30
N PHE A 315 25.23 -7.64 -5.31
CA PHE A 315 23.90 -7.09 -5.08
C PHE A 315 23.46 -6.13 -6.19
N ARG A 316 24.37 -5.31 -6.71
CA ARG A 316 24.06 -4.41 -7.83
C ARG A 316 23.72 -5.21 -9.08
N ASP A 317 24.52 -6.23 -9.39
CA ASP A 317 24.26 -7.14 -10.52
C ASP A 317 22.89 -7.81 -10.38
N MET A 318 22.52 -8.23 -9.15
CA MET A 318 21.20 -8.79 -8.88
C MET A 318 20.09 -7.76 -9.16
N VAL A 319 20.23 -6.51 -8.71
CA VAL A 319 19.22 -5.47 -8.96
C VAL A 319 19.07 -5.18 -10.45
N GLU A 320 20.17 -5.07 -11.19
CA GLU A 320 20.17 -4.83 -12.64
C GLU A 320 19.53 -6.01 -13.41
N ASN A 321 19.81 -7.24 -12.99
CA ASN A 321 19.16 -8.43 -13.57
C ASN A 321 17.65 -8.46 -13.29
N GLU A 322 17.22 -8.13 -12.07
CA GLU A 322 15.79 -8.09 -11.72
C GLU A 322 15.06 -6.93 -12.40
N MET A 323 15.74 -5.80 -12.65
CA MET A 323 15.23 -4.73 -13.51
C MET A 323 14.93 -5.25 -14.91
N ALA A 324 15.92 -5.88 -15.55
CA ALA A 324 15.78 -6.42 -16.90
C ALA A 324 14.62 -7.42 -16.98
N LYS A 325 14.48 -8.32 -16.00
CA LYS A 325 13.33 -9.25 -15.94
C LYS A 325 11.99 -8.53 -15.76
N SER A 326 11.93 -7.54 -14.88
CA SER A 326 10.70 -6.77 -14.64
C SER A 326 10.22 -6.00 -15.88
N GLU A 327 11.14 -5.65 -16.77
CA GLU A 327 10.88 -5.09 -18.10
C GLU A 327 10.50 -6.16 -19.13
N THR A 328 11.08 -7.36 -19.05
CA THR A 328 10.92 -8.43 -20.06
C THR A 328 9.87 -9.50 -19.75
N ILE A 329 9.02 -9.30 -18.74
CA ILE A 329 7.95 -10.16 -18.19
C ILE A 329 8.36 -10.40 -16.74
N GLU A 330 7.69 -9.80 -15.73
CA GLU A 330 7.64 -10.53 -14.46
C GLU A 330 6.61 -10.09 -13.37
N THR A 331 6.02 -11.16 -12.82
CA THR A 331 5.71 -11.39 -11.39
C THR A 331 4.79 -10.40 -10.67
N CYS A 332 3.55 -10.27 -11.12
CA CYS A 332 2.43 -9.98 -10.19
C CYS A 332 1.48 -11.18 -10.01
N LEU A 333 1.43 -12.12 -10.95
CA LEU A 333 0.68 -13.37 -10.77
C LEU A 333 1.45 -14.40 -9.92
N ALA A 334 2.79 -14.39 -9.93
CA ALA A 334 3.57 -15.32 -9.10
C ALA A 334 3.36 -15.07 -7.59
N GLU A 335 3.16 -13.83 -7.12
CA GLU A 335 2.88 -13.58 -5.70
C GLU A 335 1.46 -14.04 -5.32
N ALA A 336 0.47 -13.91 -6.21
CA ALA A 336 -0.88 -14.41 -5.99
C ALA A 336 -0.95 -15.95 -6.03
N THR A 337 -0.12 -16.60 -6.85
CA THR A 337 -0.01 -18.06 -6.93
C THR A 337 0.84 -18.60 -5.78
N PHE A 338 1.93 -17.94 -5.39
CA PHE A 338 2.77 -18.36 -4.26
C PHE A 338 2.02 -18.25 -2.92
N GLU A 339 1.17 -17.23 -2.74
CA GLU A 339 0.27 -17.17 -1.57
C GLU A 339 -0.80 -18.28 -1.58
N LYS A 340 -1.19 -18.80 -2.76
CA LYS A 340 -2.08 -19.96 -2.89
C LYS A 340 -1.34 -21.29 -2.66
N THR A 341 -0.14 -21.47 -3.21
CA THR A 341 0.67 -22.69 -3.06
C THR A 341 1.18 -22.85 -1.63
N VAL A 342 1.68 -21.78 -1.00
CA VAL A 342 2.09 -21.81 0.42
C VAL A 342 0.89 -22.08 1.34
N ARG A 343 -0.31 -21.58 1.02
CA ARG A 343 -1.54 -21.92 1.79
C ARG A 343 -2.12 -23.30 1.47
N GLY A 344 -1.79 -23.89 0.33
CA GLY A 344 -2.18 -25.26 -0.06
C GLY A 344 -1.28 -26.29 0.63
N ASP A 345 0.04 -26.12 0.52
CA ASP A 345 1.04 -27.05 1.07
C ASP A 345 1.03 -27.09 2.61
N LEU A 346 0.68 -25.99 3.26
CA LEU A 346 0.50 -25.95 4.72
C LEU A 346 -0.78 -26.65 5.19
N LYS A 347 -1.79 -26.81 4.33
CA LYS A 347 -3.04 -27.51 4.68
C LYS A 347 -2.96 -29.01 4.48
N GLU A 348 -2.17 -29.47 3.50
CA GLU A 348 -1.96 -30.90 3.27
C GLU A 348 -1.01 -31.53 4.29
N LYS A 349 -0.04 -30.77 4.83
CA LYS A 349 0.88 -31.27 5.87
C LYS A 349 0.35 -31.24 7.30
N LEU A 350 -0.81 -30.65 7.54
CA LEU A 350 -1.46 -30.61 8.86
C LEU A 350 -2.63 -31.59 9.00
N ASN A 351 -2.99 -32.29 7.92
CA ASN A 351 -4.07 -33.29 7.91
C ASN A 351 -3.56 -34.75 7.84
N ASN A 352 -2.23 -34.95 7.87
CA ASN A 352 -1.60 -36.26 7.71
C ASN A 352 -0.65 -36.65 8.86
N ASP A 353 -0.75 -35.99 10.03
CA ASP A 353 -0.13 -36.46 11.27
C ASP A 353 -1.17 -36.53 12.40
#